data_AF-A0A7V2PCJ6-F1
#
_entry.id   AF-A0A7V2PCJ6-F1
#
_cell.length_a   1.000
_cell.length_b   1.000
_cell.length_c   1.000
_cell.angle_alpha   90.00
_cell.angle_beta   90.00
_cell.angle_gamma   90.00
#
_symmetry.space_group_name_H-M   'P 1'
#
loop_
_entity.id
_entity.type
_entity.pdbx_description
1 polymer ?
#
loop_
_entity_poly.entity_id
_entity_poly.type
_entity_poly.pdbx_seq_one_letter_code
_entity_poly.pdbx_strand_id
1 'polypeptide(L)'
;MRRRQRNKLTGGQRFLVGALFAAAFFLVEAGIAEILLSSNAQCEAMVSNMRLRFGLEDVCTPEWVVYMLGAISRGIVGLLFPGSPALLAWLSMGGMYAIAGGGCAQLSPRWGVSIYLAGHIALVALLAGLGYISQFIA
;
A
#
# COMPACT_ATOMS: atom_id res chain seq x y z
N MET A 1 30.58 13.97 -33.21
CA MET A 1 29.56 13.82 -32.14
C MET A 1 28.41 12.93 -32.64
N ARG A 2 28.37 11.64 -32.25
CA ARG A 2 27.24 10.74 -32.59
C ARG A 2 26.07 11.02 -31.65
N ARG A 3 25.00 11.66 -32.14
CA ARG A 3 23.72 11.74 -31.43
C ARG A 3 23.22 10.30 -31.22
N ARG A 4 23.31 9.78 -29.99
CA ARG A 4 22.64 8.54 -29.58
C ARG A 4 21.16 8.70 -29.92
N GLN A 5 20.68 7.99 -30.94
CA GLN A 5 19.25 7.75 -31.11
C GLN A 5 18.80 7.00 -29.86
N ARG A 6 18.22 7.72 -28.89
CA ARG A 6 17.47 7.08 -27.81
C ARG A 6 16.28 6.41 -28.48
N ASN A 7 16.31 5.09 -28.58
CA ASN A 7 15.16 4.29 -28.98
C ASN A 7 13.98 4.75 -28.11
N LYS A 8 13.02 5.44 -28.72
CA LYS A 8 11.79 5.84 -28.04
C LYS A 8 10.98 4.57 -27.84
N LEU A 9 10.80 4.15 -26.59
CA LEU A 9 9.87 3.08 -26.23
C LEU A 9 8.50 3.37 -26.86
N THR A 10 7.89 2.34 -27.45
CA THR A 10 6.52 2.42 -28.00
C THR A 10 5.52 2.66 -26.87
N GLY A 11 4.33 3.19 -27.18
CA GLY A 11 3.31 3.49 -26.17
C GLY A 11 2.95 2.29 -25.30
N GLY A 12 2.81 1.10 -25.92
CA GLY A 12 2.54 -0.15 -25.19
C GLY A 12 3.67 -0.59 -24.27
N GLN A 13 4.93 -0.43 -24.69
CA GLN A 13 6.09 -0.73 -23.83
C GLN A 13 6.14 0.18 -22.60
N ARG A 14 5.79 1.47 -22.75
CA ARG A 14 5.74 2.40 -21.62
C ARG A 14 4.64 2.05 -20.62
N PHE A 15 3.47 1.66 -21.12
CA PHE A 15 2.37 1.19 -20.28
C PHE A 15 2.81 -0.02 -19.45
N LEU A 16 3.36 -1.05 -20.12
CA LEU A 16 3.75 -2.29 -19.46
C LEU A 16 4.82 -2.04 -18.38
N VAL A 17 5.83 -1.24 -18.69
CA VAL A 17 6.87 -0.88 -17.71
C VAL A 17 6.28 -0.13 -16.53
N GLY A 18 5.43 0.87 -16.77
CA GLY A 18 4.76 1.61 -15.70
C GLY A 18 3.87 0.74 -14.82
N ALA A 19 3.11 -0.16 -15.45
CA ALA A 19 2.22 -1.09 -14.77
C ALA A 19 2.99 -2.06 -13.86
N LEU A 20 4.07 -2.66 -14.38
CA LEU A 20 4.90 -3.57 -13.61
C LEU A 20 5.63 -2.87 -12.46
N PHE A 21 6.13 -1.65 -12.68
CA PHE A 21 6.77 -0.88 -11.60
C PHE A 21 5.80 -0.50 -10.49
N ALA A 22 4.60 -0.04 -10.84
CA ALA A 22 3.57 0.31 -9.86
C ALA A 22 3.07 -0.90 -9.07
N ALA A 23 2.86 -2.04 -9.75
CA ALA A 23 2.50 -3.29 -9.10
C ALA A 23 3.61 -3.80 -8.16
N ALA A 24 4.87 -3.76 -8.61
CA ALA A 24 6.01 -4.17 -7.79
C ALA A 24 6.17 -3.27 -6.56
N PHE A 25 6.03 -1.95 -6.73
CA PHE A 25 6.06 -0.99 -5.63
C PHE A 25 4.99 -1.32 -4.58
N PHE A 26 3.74 -1.49 -5.02
CA PHE A 26 2.63 -1.87 -4.13
C PHE A 26 2.88 -3.20 -3.42
N LEU A 27 3.33 -4.24 -4.13
CA LEU A 27 3.57 -5.55 -3.53
C LEU A 27 4.67 -5.52 -2.46
N VAL A 28 5.72 -4.72 -2.67
CA VAL A 28 6.77 -4.52 -1.67
C VAL A 28 6.22 -3.84 -0.42
N GLU A 29 5.46 -2.76 -0.58
CA GLU A 29 4.83 -2.06 0.55
C GLU A 29 3.84 -2.94 1.29
N ALA A 30 2.99 -3.67 0.57
CA ALA A 30 2.01 -4.58 1.16
C ALA A 30 2.69 -5.73 1.91
N GLY A 31 3.80 -6.27 1.38
CA GLY A 31 4.60 -7.28 2.05
C GLY A 31 5.21 -6.76 3.35
N ILE A 32 5.82 -5.58 3.34
CA ILE A 32 6.38 -4.95 4.55
C ILE A 32 5.28 -4.70 5.59
N ALA A 33 4.14 -4.18 5.16
CA ALA A 33 3.02 -3.89 6.04
C ALA A 33 2.44 -5.15 6.70
N GLU A 34 2.30 -6.26 5.97
CA GLU A 34 1.82 -7.53 6.54
C GLU A 34 2.83 -8.16 7.50
N ILE A 35 4.13 -8.02 7.25
CA ILE A 35 5.15 -8.44 8.22
C ILE A 35 4.98 -7.67 9.52
N LEU A 36 4.84 -6.34 9.45
CA LEU A 36 4.65 -5.50 10.64
C LEU A 36 3.34 -5.81 11.37
N LEU A 37 2.24 -6.02 10.65
CA LEU A 37 0.95 -6.43 11.22
C LEU A 37 1.05 -7.79 11.92
N SER A 38 1.73 -8.76 11.30
CA SER A 38 1.95 -10.08 11.90
C SER A 38 2.82 -10.00 13.16
N SER A 39 3.83 -9.13 13.16
CA SER A 39 4.67 -8.88 14.32
C SER A 39 3.88 -8.22 15.45
N ASN A 40 2.97 -7.30 15.13
CA ASN A 40 2.09 -6.67 16.11
C ASN A 40 1.14 -7.69 16.74
N ALA A 41 0.52 -8.56 15.94
CA ALA A 41 -0.36 -9.62 16.45
C ALA A 41 0.38 -10.59 17.39
N GLN A 42 1.66 -10.88 17.11
CA GLN A 42 2.52 -11.66 18.00
C GLN A 42 2.84 -10.90 19.30
N CYS A 43 3.08 -9.59 19.24
CA CYS A 43 3.27 -8.73 20.42
C CYS A 43 2.03 -8.80 21.33
N GLU A 44 0.84 -8.59 20.78
CA GLU A 44 -0.42 -8.64 21.53
C GLU A 44 -0.69 -10.01 22.16
N ALA A 45 -0.41 -11.09 21.42
CA ALA A 45 -0.50 -12.46 21.95
C ALA A 45 0.52 -12.69 23.09
N MET A 46 1.72 -12.15 22.98
CA MET A 46 2.75 -12.29 24.01
C MET A 46 2.39 -11.49 25.27
N VAL A 47 1.94 -10.25 25.11
CA VAL A 47 1.53 -9.36 26.20
C VAL A 47 0.27 -9.88 26.88
N SER A 48 -0.72 -10.40 26.15
CA SER A 48 -1.91 -11.00 26.79
C SER A 48 -1.59 -12.23 27.65
N ASN A 49 -0.53 -12.97 27.31
CA ASN A 49 -0.04 -14.10 28.11
C ASN A 49 0.79 -13.67 29.32
N MET A 50 1.50 -12.55 29.22
CA MET A 50 2.23 -11.98 30.35
C MET A 50 1.29 -11.06 31.14
N ARG A 51 0.95 -11.39 32.40
CA ARG A 51 0.17 -10.50 33.29
C ARG A 51 0.93 -9.22 33.68
N LEU A 52 1.43 -8.47 32.71
CA LEU A 52 2.08 -7.19 32.88
C LEU A 52 1.02 -6.13 33.14
N ARG A 53 1.38 -5.16 33.98
CA ARG A 53 0.49 -4.08 34.43
C ARG A 53 0.50 -2.86 33.48
N PHE A 54 1.26 -2.93 32.39
CA PHE A 54 1.38 -1.88 31.38
C PHE A 54 0.23 -2.00 30.36
N GLY A 55 -0.23 -0.87 29.84
CA GLY A 55 -1.23 -0.86 28.76
C GLY A 55 -0.63 -1.43 27.47
N LEU A 56 -1.45 -2.07 26.63
CA LEU A 56 -0.97 -2.61 25.33
C LEU A 56 -0.35 -1.53 24.43
N GLU A 57 -0.83 -0.29 24.57
CA GLU A 57 -0.38 0.88 23.79
C GLU A 57 1.06 1.31 24.09
N ASP A 58 1.59 0.97 25.27
CA ASP A 58 2.96 1.35 25.68
C ASP A 58 4.02 0.41 25.11
N VAL A 59 3.62 -0.80 24.67
CA VAL A 59 4.54 -1.90 24.31
C VAL A 59 4.37 -2.33 22.86
N CYS A 60 3.14 -2.39 22.37
CA CYS A 60 2.83 -2.78 21.00
C CYS A 60 2.59 -1.56 20.10
N THR A 61 2.37 -1.82 18.81
CA THR A 61 2.25 -0.76 17.80
C THR A 61 0.97 0.05 18.05
N PRO A 62 1.02 1.40 18.04
CA PRO A 62 -0.17 2.19 18.30
C PRO A 62 -1.24 1.97 17.23
N GLU A 63 -2.52 2.07 17.62
CA GLU A 63 -3.67 1.73 16.77
C GLU A 63 -3.68 2.43 15.41
N TRP A 64 -3.34 3.72 15.36
CA TRP A 64 -3.32 4.49 14.12
C TRP A 64 -2.29 3.95 13.11
N VAL A 65 -1.18 3.38 13.59
CA VAL A 65 -0.19 2.70 12.72
C VAL A 65 -0.77 1.40 12.21
N VAL A 66 -1.49 0.64 13.02
CA VAL A 66 -2.15 -0.60 12.58
C VAL A 66 -3.14 -0.31 11.45
N TYR A 67 -3.95 0.76 11.56
CA TYR A 67 -4.84 1.19 10.49
C TYR A 67 -4.09 1.66 9.23
N MET A 68 -3.00 2.41 9.40
CA MET A 68 -2.16 2.84 8.28
C MET A 68 -1.54 1.63 7.55
N LEU A 69 -1.00 0.67 8.30
CA LEU A 69 -0.42 -0.56 7.74
C LEU A 69 -1.50 -1.42 7.07
N GLY A 70 -2.70 -1.49 7.65
CA GLY A 70 -3.85 -2.16 7.04
C GLY A 70 -4.25 -1.51 5.70
N ALA A 71 -4.30 -0.18 5.66
CA ALA A 71 -4.58 0.58 4.44
C ALA A 71 -3.51 0.40 3.36
N ILE A 72 -2.22 0.33 3.75
CA ILE A 72 -1.10 0.09 2.82
C ILE A 72 -1.15 -1.36 2.28
N SER A 73 -1.37 -2.35 3.15
CA SER A 73 -1.41 -3.76 2.77
C SER A 73 -2.60 -4.12 1.89
N ARG A 74 -3.80 -3.80 2.37
CA ARG A 74 -5.06 -4.36 1.83
C ARG A 74 -5.90 -3.32 1.11
N GLY A 75 -5.55 -2.04 1.21
CA GLY A 75 -6.23 -0.94 0.55
C GLY A 75 -7.73 -0.89 0.84
N ILE A 76 -8.51 -0.60 -0.20
CA ILE A 76 -9.97 -0.52 -0.13
C ILE A 76 -10.59 -1.87 0.26
N VAL A 77 -9.97 -2.99 -0.16
CA VAL A 77 -10.49 -4.33 0.15
C VAL A 77 -10.37 -4.63 1.64
N GLY A 78 -9.29 -4.20 2.29
CA GLY A 78 -9.16 -4.31 3.74
C GLY A 78 -10.20 -3.49 4.50
N LEU A 79 -10.56 -2.31 3.97
CA LEU A 79 -11.56 -1.43 4.58
C LEU A 79 -12.98 -1.97 4.43
N LEU A 80 -13.36 -2.43 3.23
CA LEU A 80 -14.72 -2.91 2.94
C LEU A 80 -14.96 -4.37 3.36
N PHE A 81 -13.91 -5.20 3.32
CA PHE A 81 -13.98 -6.64 3.58
C PHE A 81 -12.82 -7.08 4.49
N PRO A 82 -12.85 -6.75 5.80
CA PRO A 82 -11.73 -7.00 6.72
C PRO A 82 -11.38 -8.49 6.89
N GLY A 83 -12.36 -9.38 6.68
CA GLY A 83 -12.17 -10.84 6.72
C GLY A 83 -11.68 -11.46 5.40
N SER A 84 -11.43 -10.66 4.36
CA SER A 84 -10.97 -11.18 3.07
C SER A 84 -9.54 -11.73 3.16
N PRO A 85 -9.21 -12.80 2.39
CA PRO A 85 -7.85 -13.30 2.31
C PRO A 85 -6.89 -12.22 1.78
N ALA A 86 -5.73 -12.06 2.42
CA ALA A 86 -4.70 -11.09 2.01
C ALA A 86 -4.33 -11.21 0.51
N LEU A 87 -4.25 -12.44 -0.02
CA LEU A 87 -3.96 -12.68 -1.43
C LEU A 87 -4.97 -12.02 -2.37
N LEU A 88 -6.26 -12.02 -2.02
CA LEU A 88 -7.31 -11.42 -2.84
C LEU A 88 -7.23 -9.89 -2.80
N ALA A 89 -6.92 -9.31 -1.64
CA ALA A 89 -6.64 -7.89 -1.51
C ALA A 89 -5.40 -7.50 -2.33
N TRP A 90 -4.32 -8.28 -2.26
CA TRP A 90 -3.10 -7.99 -3.02
C TRP A 90 -3.29 -8.08 -4.53
N LEU A 91 -4.02 -9.09 -5.03
CA LEU A 91 -4.28 -9.24 -6.47
C LEU A 91 -5.15 -8.10 -7.01
N SER A 92 -6.21 -7.75 -6.29
CA SER A 92 -7.14 -6.69 -6.70
C SER A 92 -6.47 -5.31 -6.63
N MET A 93 -5.83 -4.98 -5.51
CA MET A 93 -5.11 -3.72 -5.33
C MET A 93 -3.90 -3.63 -6.27
N GLY A 94 -3.10 -4.69 -6.38
CA GLY A 94 -1.96 -4.75 -7.31
C GLY A 94 -2.39 -4.55 -8.76
N GLY A 95 -3.54 -5.12 -9.17
CA GLY A 95 -4.14 -4.88 -10.47
C GLY A 95 -4.55 -3.41 -10.68
N MET A 96 -5.21 -2.79 -9.69
CA MET A 96 -5.57 -1.37 -9.76
C MET A 96 -4.33 -0.47 -9.85
N TYR A 97 -3.30 -0.76 -9.07
CA TYR A 97 -2.02 -0.06 -9.09
C TYR A 97 -1.29 -0.23 -10.42
N ALA A 98 -1.33 -1.42 -11.01
CA ALA A 98 -0.78 -1.68 -12.34
C ALA A 98 -1.46 -0.80 -13.41
N ILE A 99 -2.80 -0.72 -13.39
CA ILE A 99 -3.55 0.12 -14.33
C ILE A 99 -3.22 1.60 -14.13
N ALA A 100 -3.22 2.07 -12.87
CA ALA A 100 -2.90 3.45 -12.54
C ALA A 100 -1.46 3.82 -12.95
N GLY A 101 -0.49 2.96 -12.66
CA GLY A 101 0.92 3.14 -13.04
C GLY A 101 1.14 3.11 -14.54
N GLY A 102 0.50 2.18 -15.24
CA GLY A 102 0.53 2.10 -16.70
C GLY A 102 -0.06 3.34 -17.37
N GLY A 103 -1.17 3.86 -16.83
CA GLY A 103 -1.79 5.12 -17.26
C GLY A 103 -0.88 6.33 -17.01
N CYS A 104 -0.31 6.45 -15.82
CA CYS A 104 0.62 7.52 -15.47
C CYS A 104 1.88 7.51 -16.33
N ALA A 105 2.34 6.33 -16.77
CA ALA A 105 3.50 6.19 -17.65
C ALA A 105 3.26 6.67 -19.10
N GLN A 106 2.01 6.90 -19.51
CA GLN A 106 1.69 7.55 -20.79
C GLN A 106 1.90 9.07 -20.75
N LEU A 107 1.88 9.67 -19.55
CA LEU A 107 2.16 11.09 -19.37
C LEU A 107 3.65 11.37 -19.60
N SER A 108 4.01 12.66 -19.61
CA SER A 108 5.40 13.04 -19.77
C SER A 108 6.30 12.37 -18.70
N PRO A 109 7.49 11.82 -19.07
CA PRO A 109 8.27 10.96 -18.18
C PRO A 109 8.69 11.60 -16.86
N ARG A 110 8.75 12.93 -16.81
CA ARG A 110 9.14 13.69 -15.61
C ARG A 110 7.99 13.84 -14.62
N TRP A 111 6.75 13.89 -15.10
CA TRP A 111 5.58 14.15 -14.28
C TRP A 111 4.83 12.88 -13.89
N GLY A 112 4.90 11.83 -14.71
CA GLY A 112 4.18 10.57 -14.45
C GLY A 112 4.52 9.95 -13.09
N VAL A 113 5.81 9.92 -12.73
CA VAL A 113 6.27 9.39 -11.43
C VAL A 113 5.77 10.27 -10.26
N SER A 114 5.91 11.59 -10.36
CA SER A 114 5.49 12.51 -9.30
C SER A 114 3.97 12.49 -9.09
N ILE A 115 3.18 12.45 -10.18
CA ILE A 115 1.72 12.36 -10.12
C ILE A 115 1.29 11.04 -9.49
N TYR A 116 1.91 9.93 -9.90
CA TYR A 116 1.63 8.61 -9.33
C TYR A 116 1.94 8.59 -7.83
N LEU A 117 3.11 9.07 -7.41
CA LEU A 117 3.52 9.06 -6.00
C LEU A 117 2.59 9.94 -5.14
N ALA A 118 2.25 11.14 -5.63
CA ALA A 118 1.31 12.03 -4.94
C ALA A 118 -0.08 11.40 -4.82
N GLY A 119 -0.58 10.76 -5.87
CA GLY A 119 -1.85 10.06 -5.86
C GLY A 119 -1.85 8.87 -4.91
N HIS A 120 -0.76 8.10 -4.87
CA HIS A 120 -0.59 6.98 -3.95
C HIS A 120 -0.59 7.45 -2.48
N ILE A 121 0.21 8.46 -2.14
CA ILE A 121 0.27 9.00 -0.77
C ILE A 121 -1.11 9.54 -0.35
N ALA A 122 -1.78 10.28 -1.24
CA ALA A 122 -3.12 10.79 -0.97
C ALA A 122 -4.14 9.66 -0.75
N LEU A 123 -4.08 8.59 -1.54
CA LEU A 123 -4.95 7.42 -1.40
C LEU A 123 -4.69 6.71 -0.06
N VAL A 124 -3.43 6.45 0.29
CA VAL A 124 -3.07 5.80 1.56
C VAL A 124 -3.53 6.65 2.75
N ALA A 125 -3.28 7.96 2.72
CA ALA A 125 -3.70 8.86 3.79
C ALA A 125 -5.24 8.90 3.93
N LEU A 126 -5.96 8.91 2.82
CA LEU A 126 -7.42 8.89 2.82
C LEU A 126 -7.97 7.57 3.36
N LEU A 127 -7.40 6.43 2.96
CA LEU A 127 -7.83 5.12 3.45
C LEU A 127 -7.50 4.92 4.93
N ALA A 128 -6.33 5.36 5.38
CA ALA A 128 -5.95 5.33 6.80
C ALA A 128 -6.88 6.22 7.63
N GLY A 129 -7.17 7.44 7.16
CA GLY A 129 -8.10 8.35 7.80
C GLY A 129 -9.52 7.80 7.88
N LEU A 130 -10.02 7.20 6.79
CA LEU A 130 -11.33 6.53 6.78
C LEU A 130 -11.37 5.34 7.74
N GLY A 131 -10.30 4.53 7.78
CA GLY A 131 -10.15 3.41 8.71
C GLY A 131 -10.24 3.88 10.17
N TYR A 132 -9.52 4.95 10.51
CA TYR A 132 -9.55 5.53 11.85
C TYR A 132 -10.93 6.11 12.20
N ILE A 133 -11.53 6.91 11.32
CA ILE A 133 -12.85 7.53 11.56
C ILE A 133 -13.94 6.46 11.72
N SER A 134 -13.84 5.33 11.01
CA SER A 134 -14.84 4.26 11.10
C SER A 134 -15.01 3.70 12.52
N GLN A 135 -14.01 3.81 13.39
CA GLN A 135 -14.10 3.40 14.79
C GLN A 135 -15.05 4.27 15.64
N PHE A 136 -15.29 5.52 15.25
CA PHE A 136 -16.11 6.46 16.02
C PHE A 136 -17.56 6.53 15.57
N ILE A 137 -17.86 5.95 14.40
CA ILE A 137 -19.20 5.99 13.78
C ILE A 137 -19.95 4.67 14.00
N ALA A 138 -19.23 3.57 14.29
CA ALA A 138 -19.79 2.27 14.61
C ALA A 138 -20.14 2.15 16.11
#